data_AF-A0A3E2CBN3-F1
#
_entry.id   AF-A0A3E2CBN3-F1
#
_cell.length_a   1.000
_cell.length_b   1.000
_cell.length_c   1.000
_cell.angle_alpha   90.00
_cell.angle_beta   90.00
_cell.angle_gamma   90.00
#
_symmetry.space_group_name_H-M   'P 1'
#
loop_
_entity.id
_entity.type
_entity.pdbx_description
1 polymer ?
#
loop_
_entity_poly.entity_id
_entity_poly.type
_entity_poly.pdbx_seq_one_letter_code
_entity_poly.pdbx_strand_id
1 'polypeptide(L)'
;MAQKPDTARNASAMERVGKRKLGYNVAQVNAFLERAHTLYESDEARLTQKDIQEVSFDLERNGYIIGQVDAALSRLERAVVDKCTEQELAQCGRVAWKARVEALYRKLLQHAQRDYRDRFDRGSSRHPSYARKQVDIMVDQALDKIALMLGHELEWET
;
A
#
# COMPACT_ATOMS: atom_id res chain seq x y z
N MET A 1 -7.19 22.54 15.44
CA MET A 1 -8.26 22.38 14.42
C MET A 1 -7.82 21.24 13.49
N ALA A 2 -8.23 19.99 13.76
CA ALA A 2 -7.85 18.86 12.92
C ALA A 2 -8.68 18.91 11.62
N GLN A 3 -8.00 19.07 10.48
CA GLN A 3 -8.63 19.00 9.17
C GLN A 3 -9.25 17.60 9.03
N LYS A 4 -10.58 17.51 8.93
CA LYS A 4 -11.29 16.27 8.64
C LYS A 4 -10.73 15.70 7.33
N PRO A 5 -10.29 14.43 7.27
CA PRO A 5 -9.91 13.87 5.99
C PRO A 5 -11.15 13.78 5.11
N ASP A 6 -11.11 14.43 3.94
CA ASP A 6 -12.14 14.48 2.90
C ASP A 6 -12.44 13.11 2.25
N THR A 7 -12.26 11.98 2.96
CA THR A 7 -12.39 10.63 2.40
C THR A 7 -13.80 10.33 1.87
N ALA A 8 -14.84 10.73 2.62
CA ALA A 8 -16.24 10.56 2.20
C ALA A 8 -16.60 11.44 0.98
N ARG A 9 -16.01 12.64 0.88
CA ARG A 9 -16.22 13.54 -0.25
C ARG A 9 -15.53 13.03 -1.52
N ASN A 10 -14.39 12.36 -1.37
CA ASN A 10 -13.64 11.78 -2.49
C ASN A 10 -14.32 10.53 -3.08
N ALA A 11 -15.04 9.74 -2.30
CA ALA A 11 -15.83 8.61 -2.79
C ALA A 11 -16.90 9.03 -3.82
N SER A 12 -17.54 10.18 -3.56
CA SER A 12 -18.57 10.76 -4.43
C SER A 12 -17.99 11.39 -5.70
N ALA A 13 -16.67 11.63 -5.75
CA ALA A 13 -15.98 12.16 -6.92
C ALA A 13 -15.41 11.08 -7.85
N MET A 14 -15.46 9.80 -7.45
CA MET A 14 -14.93 8.70 -8.25
C MET A 14 -15.81 8.45 -9.47
N GLU A 15 -15.20 8.49 -10.65
CA GLU A 15 -15.87 8.17 -11.90
C GLU A 15 -16.04 6.66 -12.05
N ARG A 16 -17.10 6.29 -12.79
CA ARG A 16 -17.38 4.90 -13.15
C ARG A 16 -16.74 4.56 -14.49
N VAL A 17 -16.32 3.31 -14.64
CA VAL A 17 -15.84 2.82 -15.94
C VAL A 17 -16.98 2.81 -16.95
N GLY A 18 -16.68 3.04 -18.23
CA GLY A 18 -17.70 2.96 -19.29
C GLY A 18 -18.38 1.58 -19.36
N LYS A 19 -19.61 1.53 -19.88
CA LYS A 19 -20.53 0.35 -19.88
C LYS A 19 -19.94 -1.01 -20.32
N ARG A 20 -18.80 -1.03 -21.03
CA ARG A 20 -18.12 -2.24 -21.53
C ARG A 20 -16.84 -2.61 -20.77
N LYS A 21 -16.39 -1.79 -19.82
CA LYS A 21 -15.17 -2.02 -19.03
C LYS A 21 -15.52 -2.57 -17.65
N LEU A 22 -14.59 -3.34 -17.09
CA LEU A 22 -14.65 -3.80 -15.71
C LEU A 22 -13.96 -2.77 -14.81
N GLY A 23 -14.59 -2.47 -13.67
CA GLY A 23 -14.09 -1.59 -12.63
C GLY A 23 -14.26 -2.24 -11.28
N TYR A 24 -13.78 -1.62 -10.21
CA TYR A 24 -13.97 -2.16 -8.87
C TYR A 24 -15.43 -2.06 -8.42
N ASN A 25 -15.86 -3.05 -7.64
CA ASN A 25 -17.20 -3.12 -7.09
C ASN A 25 -17.50 -1.91 -6.20
N VAL A 26 -18.50 -1.12 -6.61
CA VAL A 26 -18.86 0.14 -5.95
C VAL A 26 -19.34 -0.09 -4.53
N ALA A 27 -20.08 -1.17 -4.28
CA ALA A 27 -20.57 -1.50 -2.94
C ALA A 27 -19.43 -1.87 -1.98
N GLN A 28 -18.44 -2.65 -2.44
CA GLN A 28 -17.29 -3.02 -1.63
C GLN A 28 -16.39 -1.80 -1.33
N VAL A 29 -16.16 -0.93 -2.32
CA VAL A 29 -15.39 0.32 -2.12
C VAL A 29 -16.09 1.22 -1.11
N ASN A 30 -17.40 1.45 -1.26
CA ASN A 30 -18.16 2.29 -0.34
C ASN A 30 -18.21 1.69 1.07
N ALA A 31 -18.46 0.38 1.20
CA ALA A 31 -18.45 -0.29 2.50
C ALA A 31 -17.07 -0.22 3.18
N PHE A 32 -15.97 -0.28 2.41
CA PHE A 32 -14.64 -0.07 2.96
C PHE A 32 -14.44 1.36 3.45
N LEU A 33 -14.87 2.37 2.67
CA LEU A 33 -14.75 3.77 3.07
C LEU A 33 -15.58 4.10 4.31
N GLU A 34 -16.78 3.52 4.44
CA GLU A 34 -17.58 3.62 5.67
C GLU A 34 -16.87 2.96 6.86
N ARG A 35 -16.33 1.74 6.69
CA ARG A 35 -15.55 1.09 7.76
C ARG A 35 -14.33 1.91 8.16
N ALA A 36 -13.60 2.45 7.18
CA ALA A 36 -12.44 3.31 7.42
C ALA A 36 -12.85 4.59 8.15
N HIS A 37 -14.01 5.16 7.83
CA HIS A 37 -14.55 6.33 8.52
C HIS A 37 -14.90 6.01 9.98
N THR A 38 -15.61 4.91 10.23
CA THR A 38 -15.95 4.46 11.59
C THR A 38 -14.71 4.18 12.43
N LEU A 39 -13.70 3.50 11.85
CA LEU A 39 -12.42 3.23 12.51
C LEU A 39 -11.60 4.50 12.75
N TYR A 40 -11.76 5.53 11.92
CA TYR A 40 -11.10 6.82 12.10
C TYR A 40 -11.79 7.70 13.14
N GLU A 41 -13.12 7.65 13.24
CA GLU A 41 -13.90 8.42 14.22
C GLU A 41 -13.92 7.79 15.62
N SER A 42 -13.67 6.49 15.76
CA SER A 42 -13.48 5.87 17.07
C SER A 42 -12.24 6.42 17.78
N ASP A 43 -12.37 6.76 19.06
CA ASP A 43 -11.33 7.40 19.91
C ASP A 43 -10.04 6.56 20.00
N GLU A 44 -10.14 5.26 19.71
CA GLU A 44 -9.01 4.36 19.42
C GLU A 44 -8.78 4.24 17.90
N ALA A 45 -8.48 5.35 17.23
CA ALA A 45 -8.26 5.38 15.79
C ALA A 45 -7.05 4.53 15.38
N ARG A 46 -7.27 3.23 15.22
CA ARG A 46 -6.30 2.22 14.81
C ARG A 46 -6.58 1.75 13.39
N LEU A 47 -7.02 2.63 12.50
CA LEU A 47 -6.91 2.31 11.07
C LEU A 47 -5.43 2.15 10.78
N THR A 48 -4.97 0.91 10.59
CA THR A 48 -3.56 0.63 10.34
C THR A 48 -3.30 0.59 8.83
N GLN A 49 -2.04 0.80 8.45
CA GLN A 49 -1.60 0.58 7.06
C GLN A 49 -2.02 -0.80 6.54
N LYS A 50 -1.97 -1.81 7.42
CA LYS A 50 -2.30 -3.20 7.10
C LYS A 50 -3.77 -3.36 6.68
N ASP A 51 -4.70 -2.68 7.35
CA ASP A 51 -6.13 -2.74 7.02
C ASP A 51 -6.43 -2.18 5.61
N ILE A 52 -5.65 -1.20 5.17
CA ILE A 52 -5.76 -0.62 3.82
C ILE A 52 -5.11 -1.53 2.78
N GLN A 53 -4.02 -2.23 3.12
CA GLN A 53 -3.32 -3.13 2.20
C GLN A 53 -4.01 -4.50 2.03
N GLU A 54 -4.71 -4.99 3.05
CA GLU A 54 -5.41 -6.29 3.00
C GLU A 54 -6.73 -6.22 2.24
N VAL A 55 -7.24 -5.02 1.92
CA VAL A 55 -8.47 -4.87 1.15
C VAL A 55 -8.25 -5.30 -0.29
N SER A 56 -9.10 -6.19 -0.78
CA SER A 56 -9.17 -6.57 -2.19
C SER A 56 -10.60 -6.38 -2.66
N PHE A 57 -10.76 -5.74 -3.83
CA PHE A 57 -12.06 -5.47 -4.43
C PHE A 57 -12.30 -6.39 -5.62
N ASP A 58 -13.51 -6.91 -5.73
CA ASP A 58 -13.97 -7.65 -6.89
C ASP A 58 -14.20 -6.72 -8.07
N LEU A 59 -14.11 -7.28 -9.28
CA LEU A 59 -14.36 -6.56 -10.52
C LEU A 59 -15.82 -6.71 -10.95
N GLU A 60 -16.49 -5.58 -11.20
CA GLU A 60 -17.85 -5.54 -11.72
C GLU A 60 -17.96 -4.69 -13.00
N ARG A 61 -19.00 -4.95 -13.80
CA ARG A 61 -19.35 -4.09 -14.93
C ARG A 61 -19.92 -2.78 -14.39
N ASN A 62 -19.49 -1.64 -14.94
CA ASN A 62 -19.93 -0.31 -14.51
C ASN A 62 -19.52 0.05 -13.06
N GLY A 63 -18.44 -0.59 -12.57
CA GLY A 63 -17.80 -0.29 -11.30
C GLY A 63 -16.99 1.02 -11.33
N TYR A 64 -16.31 1.33 -10.22
CA TYR A 64 -15.40 2.49 -10.17
C TYR A 64 -14.15 2.28 -11.02
N ILE A 65 -13.60 3.37 -11.56
CA ILE A 65 -12.32 3.33 -12.27
C ILE A 65 -11.21 2.89 -11.30
N ILE A 66 -10.63 1.70 -11.57
CA ILE A 66 -9.58 1.06 -10.76
C ILE A 66 -8.49 2.06 -10.37
N GLY A 67 -7.93 2.77 -11.35
CA GLY A 67 -6.85 3.73 -11.09
C GLY A 67 -7.24 4.93 -10.22
N GLN A 68 -8.50 5.36 -10.22
CA GLN A 68 -8.95 6.44 -9.33
C GLN A 68 -9.13 5.94 -7.89
N VAL A 69 -9.68 4.73 -7.73
CA VAL A 69 -9.82 4.08 -6.42
C VAL A 69 -8.44 3.84 -5.81
N ASP A 70 -7.52 3.22 -6.57
CA ASP A 70 -6.16 2.94 -6.10
C ASP A 70 -5.42 4.22 -5.72
N ALA A 71 -5.58 5.30 -6.49
CA ALA A 71 -4.98 6.60 -6.18
C ALA A 71 -5.54 7.22 -4.89
N ALA A 72 -6.85 7.08 -4.65
CA ALA A 72 -7.47 7.56 -3.42
C ALA A 72 -7.03 6.74 -2.20
N LEU A 73 -6.98 5.41 -2.33
CA LEU A 73 -6.50 4.51 -1.28
C LEU A 73 -5.03 4.77 -0.96
N SER A 74 -4.18 4.93 -1.97
CA SER A 74 -2.76 5.28 -1.79
C SER A 74 -2.57 6.60 -1.03
N ARG A 75 -3.44 7.59 -1.26
CA ARG A 75 -3.40 8.88 -0.53
C ARG A 75 -3.83 8.70 0.93
N LEU A 76 -4.88 7.92 1.18
CA LEU A 76 -5.34 7.62 2.53
C LEU A 76 -4.27 6.85 3.31
N GLU A 77 -3.69 5.81 2.70
CA GLU A 77 -2.60 5.01 3.27
C GLU A 77 -1.44 5.91 3.68
N ARG A 78 -0.99 6.78 2.77
CA ARG A 78 0.12 7.69 3.06
C ARG A 78 -0.15 8.59 4.27
N ALA A 79 -1.35 9.16 4.37
CA ALA A 79 -1.71 10.00 5.51
C ALA A 79 -1.73 9.22 6.83
N VAL A 80 -2.20 7.97 6.83
CA VAL A 80 -2.18 7.08 7.99
C VAL A 80 -0.75 6.71 8.38
N VAL A 81 0.09 6.34 7.41
CA VAL A 81 1.49 5.98 7.62
C VAL A 81 2.27 7.16 8.18
N ASP A 82 2.08 8.36 7.65
CA ASP A 82 2.75 9.57 8.14
C ASP A 82 2.38 9.82 9.61
N LYS A 83 1.09 9.74 9.97
CA LYS A 83 0.62 9.89 11.36
C LYS A 83 1.17 8.81 12.30
N CYS A 84 1.17 7.54 11.88
CA CYS A 84 1.74 6.45 12.68
C CYS A 84 3.26 6.62 12.87
N THR A 85 3.96 7.05 11.81
CA THR A 85 5.41 7.29 11.85
C THR A 85 5.75 8.44 12.80
N GLU A 86 4.96 9.52 12.80
CA GLU A 86 5.11 10.61 13.77
C GLU A 86 4.88 10.16 15.22
N GLN A 87 3.85 9.33 15.46
CA GLN A 87 3.58 8.76 16.79
C GLN A 87 4.70 7.83 17.25
N GLU A 88 5.21 6.96 16.37
CA GLU A 88 6.35 6.11 16.68
C GLU A 88 7.60 6.96 16.95
N LEU A 89 7.91 7.93 16.10
CA LEU A 89 9.03 8.86 16.30
C LEU A 89 8.97 9.53 17.67
N ALA A 90 7.77 9.94 18.11
CA ALA A 90 7.56 10.54 19.43
C ALA A 90 7.77 9.55 20.59
N GLN A 91 7.44 8.26 20.41
CA GLN A 91 7.53 7.25 21.47
C GLN A 91 8.91 6.59 21.61
N CYS A 92 9.58 6.29 20.50
CA CYS A 92 10.82 5.50 20.50
C CYS A 92 12.05 6.25 19.99
N GLY A 93 11.86 7.48 19.49
CA GLY A 93 12.92 8.31 18.97
C GLY A 93 13.41 7.88 17.58
N ARG A 94 13.97 8.85 16.84
CA ARG A 94 14.41 8.68 15.44
C ARG A 94 15.50 7.62 15.25
N VAL A 95 16.31 7.37 16.28
CA VAL A 95 17.41 6.39 16.23
C VAL A 95 16.88 4.95 16.27
N ALA A 96 15.96 4.63 17.18
CA ALA A 96 15.37 3.29 17.27
C ALA A 96 14.50 2.96 16.06
N TRP A 97 13.79 3.96 15.52
CA TRP A 97 13.06 3.85 14.27
C TRP A 97 14.00 3.54 13.09
N LYS A 98 15.09 4.30 12.91
CA LYS A 98 16.07 4.05 11.85
C LYS A 98 16.69 2.65 11.94
N ALA A 99 17.06 2.21 13.15
CA ALA A 99 17.60 0.86 13.37
C ALA A 99 16.61 -0.25 12.98
N ARG A 100 15.31 -0.07 13.25
CA ARG A 100 14.26 -1.01 12.82
C ARG A 100 14.09 -1.05 11.31
N VAL A 101 14.03 0.12 10.66
CA VAL A 101 13.93 0.21 9.20
C VAL A 101 15.14 -0.44 8.53
N GLU A 102 16.34 -0.21 9.06
CA GLU A 102 17.57 -0.83 8.56
C GLU A 102 17.57 -2.36 8.75
N ALA A 103 17.07 -2.87 9.88
CA ALA A 103 16.93 -4.31 10.09
C ALA A 103 15.92 -4.96 9.12
N LEU A 104 14.83 -4.26 8.78
CA LEU A 104 13.87 -4.70 7.76
C LEU A 104 14.49 -4.68 6.36
N TYR A 105 15.22 -3.61 6.02
CA TYR A 105 15.92 -3.49 4.75
C TYR A 105 16.92 -4.63 4.52
N ARG A 106 17.75 -4.98 5.52
CA ARG A 106 18.68 -6.11 5.42
C ARG A 106 17.98 -7.44 5.17
N LYS A 107 16.83 -7.67 5.81
CA LYS A 107 16.02 -8.89 5.58
C LYS A 107 15.51 -8.94 4.14
N LEU A 108 15.02 -7.83 3.61
CA LEU A 108 14.56 -7.74 2.21
C LEU A 108 15.72 -7.96 1.24
N LEU A 109 16.88 -7.36 1.49
CA LEU A 109 18.07 -7.53 0.65
C LEU A 109 18.50 -9.00 0.61
N GLN A 110 18.52 -9.69 1.76
CA GLN A 110 18.85 -11.12 1.81
C GLN A 110 17.89 -11.98 0.97
N HIS A 111 16.60 -11.62 0.91
CA HIS A 111 15.62 -12.34 0.09
C HIS A 111 15.78 -12.02 -1.39
N ALA A 112 16.20 -10.79 -1.72
CA ALA A 112 16.43 -10.34 -3.09
C ALA A 112 17.75 -10.84 -3.70
N GLN A 113 18.67 -11.38 -2.89
CA GLN A 113 19.90 -12.01 -3.40
C GLN A 113 19.66 -13.33 -4.18
N ARG A 114 18.45 -13.91 -4.11
CA ARG A 114 18.11 -15.08 -4.93
C ARG A 114 18.05 -14.70 -6.41
N ASP A 115 18.39 -15.67 -7.26
CA ASP A 115 18.38 -15.50 -8.71
C ASP A 115 17.03 -14.99 -9.23
N TYR A 116 17.10 -14.19 -10.29
CA TYR A 116 15.94 -13.59 -10.93
C TYR A 116 14.90 -14.67 -11.30
N ARG A 117 13.64 -14.47 -10.90
CA ARG A 117 12.49 -15.41 -10.99
C ARG A 117 12.45 -16.58 -10.02
N ASP A 118 13.49 -16.78 -9.22
CA ASP A 118 13.56 -17.79 -8.16
C ASP A 118 13.42 -17.18 -6.75
N ARG A 119 13.20 -15.86 -6.68
CA ARG A 119 12.83 -15.14 -5.45
C ARG A 119 11.46 -15.55 -4.91
N PHE A 120 10.50 -15.81 -5.81
CA PHE A 120 9.10 -16.12 -5.49
C PHE A 120 8.63 -17.42 -6.14
N ASP A 121 7.77 -18.14 -5.41
CA ASP A 121 7.11 -19.35 -5.90
C ASP A 121 6.20 -19.06 -7.11
N ARG A 122 5.97 -20.10 -7.92
CA ARG A 122 5.01 -20.00 -9.01
C ARG A 122 3.60 -19.91 -8.45
N GLY A 123 2.79 -19.02 -9.03
CA GLY A 123 1.36 -18.95 -8.72
C GLY A 123 0.68 -20.31 -8.91
N SER A 124 -0.19 -20.67 -7.97
CA SER A 124 -0.95 -21.92 -8.02
C SER A 124 -1.94 -21.90 -9.19
N SER A 125 -2.09 -23.03 -9.89
CA SER A 125 -3.11 -23.15 -10.94
C SER A 125 -4.51 -22.89 -10.37
N ARG A 126 -5.33 -22.13 -11.10
CA ARG A 126 -6.72 -21.72 -10.75
C ARG A 126 -6.88 -20.56 -9.76
N HIS A 127 -5.79 -19.90 -9.35
CA HIS A 127 -5.87 -18.64 -8.61
C HIS A 127 -5.19 -17.51 -9.39
N PRO A 128 -5.78 -16.31 -9.46
CA PRO A 128 -5.08 -15.12 -9.93
C PRO A 128 -3.78 -14.95 -9.14
N SER A 129 -2.65 -14.77 -9.83
CA SER A 129 -1.34 -14.61 -9.21
C SER A 129 -0.51 -13.62 -10.01
N TYR A 130 0.37 -12.89 -9.33
CA TYR A 130 1.25 -11.92 -9.99
C TYR A 130 2.32 -12.62 -10.84
N ALA A 131 2.72 -11.98 -11.94
CA ALA A 131 3.80 -12.47 -12.77
C ALA A 131 5.14 -12.27 -12.06
N ARG A 132 5.88 -13.35 -11.78
CA ARG A 132 7.18 -13.32 -11.07
C ARG A 132 8.14 -12.25 -11.59
N LYS A 133 8.23 -12.09 -12.91
CA LYS A 133 9.04 -11.06 -13.57
C LYS A 133 8.68 -9.64 -13.08
N GLN A 134 7.39 -9.34 -12.96
CA GLN A 134 6.90 -8.04 -12.50
C GLN A 134 7.14 -7.85 -11.00
N VAL A 135 6.99 -8.92 -10.22
CA VAL A 135 7.26 -8.88 -8.78
C VAL A 135 8.75 -8.63 -8.51
N ASP A 136 9.64 -9.28 -9.24
CA ASP A 136 11.09 -9.06 -9.11
C ASP A 136 11.47 -7.60 -9.39
N ILE A 137 10.96 -7.04 -10.49
CA ILE A 137 11.19 -5.62 -10.85
C ILE A 137 10.68 -4.68 -9.75
N MET A 138 9.50 -4.97 -9.18
CA MET A 138 8.95 -4.17 -8.09
C MET A 138 9.83 -4.23 -6.84
N VAL A 139 10.35 -5.42 -6.51
CA VAL A 139 11.27 -5.59 -5.37
C VAL A 139 12.55 -4.80 -5.57
N ASP A 140 13.16 -4.85 -6.76
CA ASP A 140 14.37 -4.09 -7.06
C ASP A 140 14.11 -2.59 -6.90
N GLN A 141 13.04 -2.07 -7.52
CA GLN A 141 12.64 -0.67 -7.40
C GLN A 141 12.36 -0.23 -5.95
N ALA A 142 11.76 -1.12 -5.15
CA ALA A 142 11.50 -0.84 -3.74
C ALA A 142 12.80 -0.78 -2.92
N LEU A 143 13.74 -1.70 -3.16
CA LEU A 143 15.04 -1.72 -2.50
C LEU A 143 15.84 -0.47 -2.83
N ASP A 144 15.88 -0.07 -4.10
CA ASP A 144 16.58 1.16 -4.54
C ASP A 144 16.06 2.39 -3.83
N LYS A 145 14.73 2.49 -3.74
CA LYS A 145 14.07 3.60 -3.07
C LYS A 145 14.36 3.61 -1.58
N ILE A 146 14.34 2.44 -0.92
CA ILE A 146 14.67 2.34 0.51
C ILE A 146 16.14 2.69 0.76
N ALA A 147 17.06 2.22 -0.09
CA ALA A 147 18.48 2.54 -0.02
C ALA A 147 18.72 4.05 -0.10
N LEU A 148 18.12 4.71 -1.09
CA LEU A 148 18.16 6.17 -1.25
C LEU A 148 17.59 6.90 -0.03
N MET A 149 16.45 6.47 0.51
CA MET A 149 15.82 7.10 1.68
C MET A 149 16.65 6.91 2.97
N LEU A 150 17.39 5.82 3.09
CA LEU A 150 18.28 5.55 4.22
C LEU A 150 19.65 6.24 4.10
N GLY A 151 19.98 6.75 2.90
CA GLY A 151 21.28 7.34 2.58
C GLY A 151 22.38 6.32 2.31
N HIS A 152 22.02 5.10 1.89
CA HIS A 152 22.98 4.12 1.38
C HIS A 152 23.35 4.44 -0.06
N GLU A 153 24.63 4.26 -0.41
CA GLU A 153 25.09 4.28 -1.80
C GLU A 153 24.51 3.05 -2.53
N LEU A 154 24.00 3.24 -3.75
CA LEU A 154 23.37 2.18 -4.53
C LEU A 154 24.45 1.19 -5.00
N GLU A 155 24.78 0.22 -4.16
CA GLU A 155 25.76 -0.83 -4.49
C GLU A 155 25.12 -1.96 -5.31
N TRP A 156 24.74 -1.66 -6.56
CA TRP A 156 24.38 -2.70 -7.53
C TRP A 156 24.82 -2.43 -8.97
N GLU A 157 25.75 -1.49 -9.18
CA GLU A 157 26.55 -1.47 -10.42
C GLU A 157 27.89 -2.18 -10.20
N THR A 158 27.89 -3.51 -10.21
CA THR A 158 29.02 -4.32 -10.72
C THR A 158 28.51 -5.63 -11.30
#